data_AF-A0A1Y3ST95-F1
#
_entry.id   AF-A0A1Y3ST95-F1
#
_cell.length_a   1.000
_cell.length_b   1.000
_cell.length_c   1.000
_cell.angle_alpha   90.00
_cell.angle_beta   90.00
_cell.angle_gamma   90.00
#
_symmetry.space_group_name_H-M   'P 1'
#
loop_
_entity.id
_entity.type
_entity.pdbx_description
1 polymer ?
#
loop_
_entity_poly.entity_id
_entity_poly.type
_entity_poly.pdbx_seq_one_letter_code
_entity_poly.pdbx_strand_id
1 'polypeptide(L)'
;MFDNHKIAISEWIEFCLGIFRYESINLTSKNNKNSFTTSKYWLYKLFYIIEDMQDDIVLEGNVYIDETFYPVVESDKTVKDGKKLRGLSKDQICIGIAYDGNHVYAHVEGFGKTCQKKTKDTFINHIKPGSHLIHDKEKSHKILIKELKL
;
A
#
# COMPACT_ATOMS: atom_id res chain seq x y z
N MET A 1 23.27 -5.60 -3.50
CA MET A 1 22.05 -6.32 -3.05
C MET A 1 22.04 -7.78 -3.49
N PHE A 2 22.31 -8.07 -4.77
CA PHE A 2 22.44 -9.44 -5.33
C PHE A 2 23.89 -9.95 -5.42
N ASP A 3 24.86 -9.08 -5.15
CA ASP A 3 26.24 -9.23 -5.60
C ASP A 3 27.13 -10.15 -4.73
N ASN A 4 26.54 -10.93 -3.81
CA ASN A 4 27.33 -11.70 -2.85
C ASN A 4 26.68 -13.02 -2.37
N HIS A 5 25.74 -13.58 -3.14
CA HIS A 5 25.07 -14.82 -2.75
C HIS A 5 25.37 -15.97 -3.70
N LYS A 6 25.54 -17.17 -3.12
CA LYS A 6 25.60 -18.49 -3.78
C LYS A 6 24.30 -18.90 -4.49
N ILE A 7 23.35 -17.99 -4.66
CA ILE A 7 21.97 -18.25 -5.05
C ILE A 7 21.80 -17.78 -6.48
N ALA A 8 21.32 -18.65 -7.35
CA ALA A 8 21.19 -18.34 -8.76
C ALA A 8 20.12 -17.26 -8.97
N ILE A 9 20.38 -16.32 -9.88
CA ILE A 9 19.42 -15.26 -10.24
C ILE A 9 18.06 -15.83 -10.67
N SER A 10 18.06 -17.02 -11.28
CA SER A 10 16.86 -17.77 -11.66
C SER A 10 15.96 -18.09 -10.47
N GLU A 11 16.52 -18.45 -9.32
CA GLU A 11 15.73 -18.75 -8.11
C GLU A 11 15.04 -17.49 -7.57
N TRP A 12 15.67 -16.33 -7.71
CA TRP A 12 15.08 -15.05 -7.33
C TRP A 12 13.98 -14.61 -8.29
N ILE A 13 14.16 -14.83 -9.59
CA ILE A 13 13.13 -14.57 -10.61
C ILE A 13 11.90 -15.43 -10.33
N GLU A 14 12.07 -16.74 -10.09
CA GLU A 14 10.96 -17.64 -9.75
C GLU A 14 10.24 -17.21 -8.47
N PHE A 15 10.99 -16.78 -7.46
CA PHE A 15 10.40 -16.23 -6.24
C PHE A 15 9.51 -15.01 -6.53
N CYS A 16 10.03 -14.03 -7.27
CA CYS A 16 9.26 -12.84 -7.67
C CYS A 16 8.02 -13.21 -8.49
N LEU A 17 8.16 -14.14 -9.45
CA LEU A 17 7.04 -14.63 -10.26
C LEU A 17 5.95 -15.28 -9.41
N GLY A 18 6.32 -16.08 -8.39
CA GLY A 18 5.35 -16.66 -7.46
C GLY A 18 4.57 -15.58 -6.71
N ILE A 19 5.26 -14.59 -6.14
CA ILE A 19 4.61 -13.47 -5.43
C ILE A 19 3.69 -12.66 -6.34
N PHE A 20 4.12 -12.34 -7.56
CA PHE A 20 3.32 -11.55 -8.52
C PHE A 20 2.12 -12.32 -9.07
N ARG A 21 2.14 -13.66 -9.01
CA ARG A 21 0.98 -14.51 -9.33
C ARG A 21 0.08 -14.77 -8.12
N TYR A 22 0.25 -14.01 -7.05
CA TYR A 22 -0.54 -14.08 -5.82
C TYR A 22 -0.36 -15.41 -5.05
N GLU A 23 0.77 -16.10 -5.22
CA GLU A 23 1.09 -17.26 -4.41
C GLU A 23 1.37 -16.86 -2.95
N SER A 24 0.97 -17.71 -2.01
CA SER A 24 1.37 -17.52 -0.61
C SER A 24 2.87 -17.73 -0.44
N ILE A 25 3.50 -16.98 0.47
CA ILE A 25 4.94 -17.13 0.76
C ILE A 25 5.32 -18.55 1.19
N ASN A 26 4.37 -19.30 1.80
CA ASN A 26 4.53 -20.71 2.13
C ASN A 26 4.63 -21.59 0.87
N LEU A 27 3.80 -21.34 -0.14
CA LEU A 27 3.81 -22.07 -1.40
C LEU A 27 5.08 -21.74 -2.18
N THR A 28 5.42 -20.46 -2.30
CA THR A 28 6.64 -20.01 -2.98
C THR A 28 7.88 -20.59 -2.31
N SER A 29 7.92 -20.67 -0.98
CA SER A 29 9.02 -21.31 -0.26
C SER A 29 9.20 -22.79 -0.60
N LYS A 30 8.08 -23.52 -0.72
CA LYS A 30 8.09 -24.94 -1.13
C LYS A 30 8.53 -25.10 -2.59
N ASN A 31 8.02 -24.26 -3.48
CA ASN A 31 8.35 -24.28 -4.91
C ASN A 31 9.86 -24.02 -5.13
N ASN A 32 10.39 -23.00 -4.46
CA ASN A 32 11.81 -22.63 -4.50
C ASN A 32 12.72 -23.56 -3.68
N LYS A 33 12.16 -24.56 -2.99
CA LYS A 33 12.87 -25.52 -2.12
C LYS A 33 13.78 -24.82 -1.09
N ASN A 34 13.34 -23.67 -0.59
CA ASN A 34 14.07 -22.89 0.41
C ASN A 34 13.35 -22.96 1.76
N SER A 35 14.03 -22.52 2.82
CA SER A 35 13.38 -22.38 4.12
C SER A 35 12.37 -21.22 4.11
N PHE A 36 11.30 -21.33 4.91
CA PHE A 36 10.31 -20.26 5.04
C PHE A 36 10.94 -18.94 5.48
N THR A 37 11.93 -18.99 6.38
CA THR A 37 12.65 -17.80 6.85
C THR A 37 13.46 -17.14 5.73
N THR A 38 14.03 -17.93 4.80
CA THR A 38 14.69 -17.41 3.60
C THR A 38 13.70 -16.67 2.69
N SER A 39 12.54 -17.26 2.40
CA SER A 39 11.51 -16.61 1.58
C SER A 39 10.99 -15.31 2.24
N LYS A 40 10.79 -15.32 3.56
CA LYS A 40 10.42 -14.11 4.32
C LYS A 40 11.49 -13.02 4.21
N TYR A 41 12.77 -13.39 4.30
CA TYR A 41 13.88 -12.45 4.13
C TYR A 41 13.95 -11.88 2.72
N TRP A 42 13.71 -12.67 1.68
CA TRP A 42 13.66 -12.19 0.30
C TRP A 42 12.47 -11.26 0.05
N LEU A 43 11.32 -11.53 0.68
CA LEU A 43 10.18 -10.63 0.62
C LEU A 43 10.51 -9.26 1.23
N TYR A 44 11.21 -9.21 2.38
CA TYR A 44 11.66 -7.94 2.96
C TYR A 44 12.63 -7.19 2.04
N LYS A 45 13.55 -7.91 1.38
CA LYS A 45 14.43 -7.30 0.38
C LYS A 45 13.65 -6.71 -0.79
N LEU A 46 12.64 -7.42 -1.28
CA LEU A 46 11.77 -6.93 -2.36
C LEU A 46 11.06 -5.65 -1.92
N PHE A 47 10.44 -5.63 -0.73
CA PHE A 47 9.79 -4.44 -0.21
C PHE A 47 10.75 -3.26 -0.02
N TYR A 48 11.97 -3.51 0.45
CA TYR A 48 12.99 -2.49 0.58
C TYR A 48 13.42 -1.89 -0.77
N ILE A 49 13.42 -2.68 -1.85
CA ILE A 49 13.76 -2.17 -3.19
C ILE A 49 12.65 -1.25 -3.72
N ILE A 50 11.41 -1.54 -3.39
CA ILE A 50 10.24 -0.83 -3.94
C ILE A 50 9.70 0.26 -3.01
N GLU A 51 10.34 0.50 -1.87
CA GLU A 51 9.86 1.38 -0.79
C GLU A 51 9.58 2.79 -1.32
N ASP A 52 10.53 3.37 -2.06
CA ASP A 52 10.49 4.75 -2.54
C ASP A 52 10.04 4.86 -4.02
N MET A 53 9.57 3.76 -4.62
CA MET A 53 9.25 3.73 -6.06
C MET A 53 8.10 4.66 -6.47
N GLN A 54 7.28 5.09 -5.52
CA GLN A 54 6.11 5.93 -5.77
C GLN A 54 6.33 7.40 -5.38
N ASP A 55 7.49 7.75 -4.80
CA ASP A 55 7.76 9.07 -4.23
C ASP A 55 7.71 10.19 -5.28
N ASP A 56 8.14 9.91 -6.51
CA ASP A 56 8.17 10.87 -7.60
C ASP A 56 6.85 10.90 -8.43
N ILE A 57 5.85 10.08 -8.08
CA ILE A 57 4.58 10.04 -8.80
C ILE A 57 3.76 11.29 -8.48
N VAL A 58 3.46 12.09 -9.51
CA VAL A 58 2.54 13.21 -9.43
C VAL A 58 1.43 13.02 -10.47
N LEU A 59 0.21 12.81 -9.98
CA LEU A 59 -0.99 12.56 -10.77
C LEU A 59 -1.54 13.86 -11.36
N GLU A 60 -2.04 13.81 -12.59
CA GLU A 60 -2.58 14.99 -13.27
C GLU A 60 -3.81 14.71 -14.16
N GLY A 61 -4.50 15.76 -14.58
CA GLY A 61 -5.69 15.63 -15.43
C GLY A 61 -6.90 15.17 -14.61
N ASN A 62 -7.49 14.02 -14.94
CA ASN A 62 -8.58 13.44 -14.16
C ASN A 62 -7.99 12.48 -13.12
N VAL A 63 -8.06 12.85 -11.84
CA VAL A 63 -7.48 12.07 -10.75
C VAL A 63 -8.61 11.46 -9.92
N TYR A 64 -8.68 10.13 -9.93
CA TYR A 64 -9.60 9.34 -9.11
C TYR A 64 -8.94 9.06 -7.77
N ILE A 65 -9.64 9.29 -6.66
CA ILE A 65 -9.18 8.92 -5.32
C ILE A 65 -10.24 8.12 -4.56
N ASP A 66 -9.78 7.13 -3.80
CA ASP A 66 -10.60 6.32 -2.90
C ASP A 66 -9.73 5.71 -1.79
N GLU A 67 -10.35 5.14 -0.76
CA GLU A 67 -9.65 4.37 0.26
C GLU A 67 -10.08 2.91 0.29
N THR A 68 -9.11 2.02 0.51
CA THR A 68 -9.38 0.64 0.88
C THR A 68 -8.87 0.34 2.28
N PHE A 69 -9.44 -0.68 2.92
CA PHE A 69 -9.17 -1.01 4.31
C PHE A 69 -8.78 -2.47 4.46
N TYR A 70 -7.63 -2.70 5.10
CA TYR A 70 -7.16 -4.03 5.45
C TYR A 70 -7.10 -4.19 6.97
N PRO A 71 -7.56 -5.30 7.55
CA PRO A 71 -7.39 -5.54 8.96
C PRO A 71 -5.91 -5.66 9.32
N VAL A 72 -5.54 -5.13 10.49
CA VAL A 72 -4.23 -5.44 11.09
C VAL A 72 -4.11 -6.94 11.36
N VAL A 73 -2.88 -7.42 11.52
CA VAL A 73 -2.60 -8.80 11.90
C VAL A 73 -3.32 -9.16 13.20
N GLU A 74 -3.68 -10.43 13.34
CA GLU A 74 -4.54 -10.89 14.44
C GLU A 74 -3.97 -10.55 15.83
N SER A 75 -2.65 -10.54 15.99
CA SER A 75 -1.95 -10.17 17.23
C SER A 75 -2.16 -8.71 17.64
N ASP A 76 -2.44 -7.83 16.68
CA ASP A 76 -2.50 -6.38 16.89
C ASP A 76 -3.95 -5.90 17.04
N LYS A 77 -4.92 -6.81 16.92
CA LYS A 77 -6.34 -6.49 17.05
C LYS A 77 -6.71 -6.19 18.49
N THR A 78 -7.46 -5.11 18.67
CA THR A 78 -7.98 -4.71 19.97
C THR A 78 -9.24 -5.49 20.32
N VAL A 79 -9.31 -5.98 21.55
CA VAL A 79 -10.52 -6.57 22.12
C VAL A 79 -11.06 -5.65 23.21
N LYS A 80 -12.35 -5.30 23.11
CA LYS A 80 -13.08 -4.52 24.10
C LYS A 80 -14.33 -5.29 24.52
N ASP A 81 -14.52 -5.51 25.81
CA ASP A 81 -15.65 -6.26 26.38
C ASP A 81 -15.82 -7.65 25.74
N GLY A 82 -14.69 -8.35 25.52
CA GLY A 82 -14.64 -9.68 24.90
C GLY A 82 -14.96 -9.70 23.39
N LYS A 83 -15.11 -8.54 22.75
CA LYS A 83 -15.43 -8.43 21.32
C LYS A 83 -14.37 -7.63 20.57
N LYS A 84 -14.11 -8.04 19.33
CA LYS A 84 -13.28 -7.26 18.41
C LYS A 84 -14.01 -5.98 18.00
N LEU A 85 -13.23 -4.93 17.74
CA LEU A 85 -13.76 -3.70 17.17
C LEU A 85 -14.38 -3.99 15.78
N ARG A 86 -15.41 -3.21 15.41
CA ARG A 86 -16.15 -3.36 14.15
C ARG A 86 -16.05 -2.08 13.31
N GLY A 87 -16.28 -2.21 12.00
CA GLY A 87 -16.22 -1.10 11.05
C GLY A 87 -14.79 -0.56 10.86
N LEU A 88 -14.69 0.70 10.40
CA LEU A 88 -13.43 1.43 10.16
C LEU A 88 -12.76 1.88 11.47
N SER A 89 -12.58 0.95 12.38
CA SER A 89 -11.92 1.14 13.66
C SER A 89 -10.40 1.22 13.50
N LYS A 90 -9.69 1.58 14.58
CA LYS A 90 -8.22 1.62 14.63
C LYS A 90 -7.52 0.30 14.29
N ASP A 91 -8.25 -0.82 14.23
CA ASP A 91 -7.70 -2.12 13.82
C ASP A 91 -7.78 -2.34 12.29
N GLN A 92 -8.11 -1.29 11.52
CA GLN A 92 -8.07 -1.28 10.06
C GLN A 92 -6.93 -0.37 9.59
N ILE A 93 -6.07 -0.85 8.72
CA ILE A 93 -5.09 -0.07 7.97
C ILE A 93 -5.84 0.58 6.82
N CYS A 94 -5.82 1.92 6.78
CA CYS A 94 -6.38 2.71 5.71
C CYS A 94 -5.31 2.94 4.65
N ILE A 95 -5.60 2.53 3.41
CA ILE A 95 -4.73 2.71 2.27
C ILE A 95 -5.45 3.65 1.31
N GLY A 96 -4.91 4.84 1.14
CA GLY A 96 -5.37 5.80 0.13
C GLY A 96 -4.84 5.38 -1.22
N ILE A 97 -5.70 5.37 -2.23
CA ILE A 97 -5.36 5.01 -3.60
C ILE A 97 -5.78 6.17 -4.51
N ALA A 98 -4.88 6.54 -5.41
CA ALA A 98 -5.13 7.53 -6.44
C ALA A 98 -4.67 7.03 -7.82
N TYR A 99 -5.41 7.41 -8.86
CA TYR A 99 -5.18 6.96 -10.24
C TYR A 99 -5.56 8.05 -11.24
N ASP A 100 -4.74 8.25 -12.28
CA ASP A 100 -4.97 9.27 -13.31
C ASP A 100 -5.24 8.72 -14.72
N GLY A 101 -5.25 7.40 -14.90
CA GLY A 101 -5.28 6.76 -16.22
C GLY A 101 -3.96 6.08 -16.59
N ASN A 102 -2.84 6.57 -16.06
CA ASN A 102 -1.49 6.15 -16.41
C ASN A 102 -0.70 5.67 -15.19
N HIS A 103 -0.81 6.36 -14.06
CA HIS A 103 -0.09 6.10 -12.83
C HIS A 103 -1.06 5.74 -11.71
N VAL A 104 -0.60 4.88 -10.82
CA VAL A 104 -1.28 4.54 -9.56
C VAL A 104 -0.36 4.97 -8.42
N TYR A 105 -0.94 5.70 -7.46
CA TYR A 105 -0.30 6.01 -6.19
C TYR A 105 -1.11 5.35 -5.07
N ALA A 106 -0.48 4.51 -4.25
CA ALA A 106 -1.11 3.80 -3.15
C ALA A 106 -0.24 3.87 -1.90
N HIS A 107 -0.77 4.46 -0.83
CA HIS A 107 0.00 4.71 0.40
C HIS A 107 -0.87 4.56 1.66
N VAL A 108 -0.23 4.19 2.77
CA VAL A 108 -0.91 4.02 4.06
C VAL A 108 -1.20 5.39 4.65
N GLU A 109 -2.48 5.74 4.78
CA GLU A 109 -2.92 6.98 5.45
C GLU A 109 -2.86 6.89 6.98
N GLY A 110 -2.81 5.65 7.49
CA GLY A 110 -2.78 5.32 8.91
C GLY A 110 -3.87 4.32 9.29
N PHE A 111 -4.41 4.45 10.50
CA PHE A 111 -5.35 3.47 11.06
C PHE A 111 -6.76 4.01 11.27
N GLY A 112 -7.76 3.15 11.07
CA GLY A 112 -9.19 3.47 11.09
C GLY A 112 -9.59 4.43 9.98
N LYS A 113 -10.77 5.04 10.14
CA LYS A 113 -11.27 5.99 9.15
C LYS A 113 -10.25 7.10 8.84
N THR A 114 -10.17 7.49 7.58
CA THR A 114 -9.39 8.65 7.16
C THR A 114 -9.93 9.96 7.79
N CYS A 115 -9.12 11.01 7.74
CA CYS A 115 -9.53 12.37 8.05
C CYS A 115 -8.74 13.36 7.17
N GLN A 116 -9.19 14.62 7.12
CA GLN A 116 -8.56 15.65 6.28
C GLN A 116 -7.05 15.76 6.48
N LYS A 117 -6.56 15.61 7.72
CA LYS A 117 -5.11 15.65 7.96
C LYS A 117 -4.39 14.49 7.26
N LYS A 118 -4.87 13.26 7.44
CA LYS A 118 -4.27 12.05 6.86
C LYS A 118 -4.29 12.10 5.33
N THR A 119 -5.44 12.40 4.74
CA THR A 119 -5.60 12.54 3.29
C THR A 119 -4.70 13.63 2.74
N LYS A 120 -4.58 14.78 3.43
CA LYS A 120 -3.65 15.85 3.03
C LYS A 120 -2.22 15.34 3.04
N ASP A 121 -1.76 14.80 4.16
CA ASP A 121 -0.38 14.32 4.33
C ASP A 121 -0.03 13.25 3.28
N THR A 122 -1.01 12.43 2.88
CA THR A 122 -0.85 11.34 1.91
C THR A 122 -0.77 11.82 0.46
N PHE A 123 -1.62 12.77 0.04
CA PHE A 123 -1.80 13.10 -1.38
C PHE A 123 -1.34 14.49 -1.81
N ILE A 124 -1.09 15.42 -0.89
CA ILE A 124 -0.90 16.84 -1.25
C ILE A 124 0.24 17.08 -2.24
N ASN A 125 1.30 16.28 -2.18
CA ASN A 125 2.45 16.40 -3.08
C ASN A 125 2.36 15.47 -4.30
N HIS A 126 1.36 14.58 -4.35
CA HIS A 126 1.19 13.55 -5.39
C HIS A 126 0.03 13.85 -6.33
N ILE A 127 -0.62 15.01 -6.20
CA ILE A 127 -1.67 15.48 -7.10
C ILE A 127 -1.31 16.88 -7.56
N LYS A 128 -1.21 17.06 -8.88
CA LYS A 128 -0.89 18.35 -9.49
C LYS A 128 -2.00 19.37 -9.23
N PRO A 129 -1.70 20.58 -8.75
CA PRO A 129 -2.69 21.65 -8.60
C PRO A 129 -3.45 21.94 -9.91
N GLY A 130 -4.75 22.21 -9.80
CA GLY A 130 -5.64 22.43 -10.96
C GLY A 130 -6.08 21.17 -11.71
N SER A 131 -5.76 19.97 -11.19
CA SER A 131 -6.34 18.72 -11.69
C SER A 131 -7.84 18.62 -11.36
N HIS A 132 -8.56 17.72 -12.01
CA HIS A 132 -9.96 17.44 -11.72
C HIS A 132 -10.06 16.20 -10.84
N LEU A 133 -10.49 16.40 -9.59
CA LEU A 133 -10.59 15.34 -8.59
C LEU A 133 -11.94 14.61 -8.67
N ILE A 134 -11.90 13.30 -8.88
CA ILE A 134 -13.08 12.43 -8.95
C ILE A 134 -13.10 11.54 -7.70
N HIS A 135 -14.14 11.65 -6.88
CA HIS A 135 -14.24 10.94 -5.61
C HIS A 135 -15.69 10.73 -5.15
N ASP A 136 -15.88 9.88 -4.15
CA ASP A 136 -17.18 9.45 -3.58
C ASP A 136 -17.85 10.48 -2.64
N LYS A 137 -17.32 11.70 -2.56
CA LYS A 137 -17.71 12.76 -1.60
C LYS A 137 -17.33 12.49 -0.13
N GLU A 138 -16.37 11.62 0.15
CA GLU A 138 -15.79 11.51 1.49
C GLU A 138 -15.31 12.88 2.01
N LYS A 139 -15.54 13.14 3.30
CA LYS A 139 -15.36 14.48 3.89
C LYS A 139 -13.88 14.84 4.04
N SER A 140 -13.00 13.85 4.10
CA SER A 140 -11.55 14.03 4.17
C SER A 140 -11.00 14.69 2.90
N HIS A 141 -11.57 14.37 1.72
CA HIS A 141 -11.07 14.84 0.43
C HIS A 141 -11.22 16.36 0.23
N LYS A 142 -12.11 17.02 0.98
CA LYS A 142 -12.34 18.47 0.90
C LYS A 142 -11.08 19.31 1.10
N ILE A 143 -10.12 18.78 1.86
CA ILE A 143 -8.85 19.46 2.10
C ILE A 143 -8.02 19.58 0.82
N LEU A 144 -8.04 18.55 -0.04
CA LEU A 144 -7.30 18.54 -1.29
C LEU A 144 -7.87 19.56 -2.26
N ILE A 145 -9.19 19.61 -2.38
CA ILE A 145 -9.90 20.61 -3.20
C ILE A 145 -9.49 22.02 -2.80
N LYS A 146 -9.47 22.30 -1.49
CA LYS A 146 -9.09 23.61 -0.95
C LYS A 146 -7.61 23.96 -1.22
N GLU A 147 -6.69 23.04 -0.93
CA GLU A 147 -5.25 23.32 -0.94
C GLU A 147 -4.66 23.29 -2.35
N LEU A 148 -5.18 22.42 -3.22
CA LEU A 148 -4.71 22.22 -4.59
C LEU A 148 -5.51 23.03 -5.62
N LYS A 149 -6.50 23.81 -5.18
CA LYS A 149 -7.35 24.68 -6.02
C LYS A 149 -8.04 23.89 -7.15
N LEU A 150 -8.64 22.75 -6.78
CA LEU A 150 -9.34 21.82 -7.69
C LEU A 150 -10.82 22.19 -7.84
#